data_AF-A0A7R9UDY8-F1
#
_entry.id   AF-A0A7R9UDY8-F1
#
_cell.length_a   1.000
_cell.length_b   1.000
_cell.length_c   1.000
_cell.angle_alpha   90.00
_cell.angle_beta   90.00
_cell.angle_gamma   90.00
#
_symmetry.space_group_name_H-M   'P 1'
#
loop_
_entity.id
_entity.type
_entity.pdbx_description
1 polymer ?
#
loop_
_entity_poly.entity_id
_entity_poly.type
_entity_poly.pdbx_seq_one_letter_code
_entity_poly.pdbx_strand_id
1 'polypeptide(L)'
;AKRNTPRRALGSSAVSNASSAMAEEGDVLETLHDGVDALALAMFEAVRQLPSQGAEADVEQRREQIDSLAKSVVDQAKELRETVDILRSLEASPGEQDAELRRLDGELETKRLELRSTLSEAQKELRVSDTLIDGISRAMCQRDKAVEASSAPL
;
A
#
# COMPACT_ATOMS: atom_id res chain seq x y z
N ALA A 1 -22.78 9.45 -42.79
CA ALA A 1 -22.16 8.22 -42.27
C ALA A 1 -21.39 8.55 -40.99
N LYS A 2 -21.92 8.18 -39.82
CA LYS A 2 -21.30 8.38 -38.50
C LYS A 2 -20.36 7.20 -38.22
N ARG A 3 -19.06 7.44 -38.05
CA ARG A 3 -18.13 6.42 -37.56
C ARG A 3 -18.10 6.47 -36.04
N ASN A 4 -18.67 5.43 -35.44
CA ASN A 4 -18.72 5.15 -34.02
C ASN A 4 -17.44 4.38 -33.65
N THR A 5 -16.54 4.97 -32.88
CA THR A 5 -15.37 4.27 -32.30
C THR A 5 -15.67 3.96 -30.83
N PRO A 6 -15.55 2.71 -30.39
CA PRO A 6 -15.78 2.37 -28.99
C PRO A 6 -14.61 2.88 -28.15
N ARG A 7 -14.89 3.75 -27.18
CA ARG A 7 -13.98 4.07 -26.08
C ARG A 7 -13.73 2.78 -25.29
N ARG A 8 -12.53 2.22 -25.45
CA ARG A 8 -12.00 1.11 -24.65
C ARG A 8 -11.90 1.60 -23.20
N ALA A 9 -12.83 1.16 -22.36
CA ALA A 9 -12.73 1.31 -20.92
C ALA A 9 -11.57 0.44 -20.41
N LEU A 10 -10.37 1.00 -20.37
CA LEU A 10 -9.22 0.45 -19.66
C LEU A 10 -8.85 1.46 -18.58
N GLY A 11 -9.40 1.29 -17.40
CA GLY A 11 -9.13 2.18 -16.30
C GLY A 11 -10.07 1.86 -15.18
N SER A 12 -9.66 0.94 -14.29
CA SER A 12 -10.02 0.92 -12.87
C SER A 12 -9.66 -0.41 -12.20
N SER A 13 -9.38 -1.50 -12.95
CA SER A 13 -9.18 -2.82 -12.31
C SER A 13 -7.72 -3.24 -12.09
N ALA A 14 -6.74 -2.63 -12.78
CA ALA A 14 -5.34 -3.07 -12.67
C ALA A 14 -4.53 -2.30 -11.60
N VAL A 15 -4.85 -1.02 -11.38
CA VAL A 15 -4.13 -0.16 -10.42
C VAL A 15 -4.46 -0.50 -8.97
N SER A 16 -5.70 -0.93 -8.68
CA SER A 16 -6.11 -1.27 -7.32
C SER A 16 -5.44 -2.54 -6.78
N ASN A 17 -5.00 -3.45 -7.66
CA ASN A 17 -4.26 -4.64 -7.25
C ASN A 17 -2.78 -4.36 -6.97
N ALA A 18 -2.20 -3.29 -7.55
CA ALA A 18 -0.81 -2.92 -7.28
C ALA A 18 -0.66 -2.30 -5.89
N SER A 19 -1.63 -1.49 -5.45
CA SER A 19 -1.53 -0.78 -4.17
C SER A 19 -1.75 -1.67 -2.94
N SER A 20 -2.37 -2.85 -3.09
CA SER A 20 -2.55 -3.82 -2.00
C SER A 20 -1.44 -4.86 -1.93
N ALA A 21 -0.61 -5.00 -2.97
CA ALA A 21 0.56 -5.89 -2.97
C ALA A 21 1.80 -5.21 -2.35
N MET A 22 1.91 -3.89 -2.48
CA MET A 22 3.05 -3.08 -1.99
C MET A 22 3.11 -2.92 -0.46
N ALA A 23 2.11 -3.43 0.28
CA ALA A 23 2.03 -3.31 1.74
C ALA A 23 2.51 -4.56 2.50
N GLU A 24 2.77 -5.67 1.80
CA GLU A 24 3.33 -6.90 2.39
C GLU A 24 4.76 -7.21 1.92
N GLU A 25 5.30 -6.46 0.97
CA GLU A 25 6.72 -6.48 0.59
C GLU A 25 7.52 -5.66 1.60
N GLY A 26 7.84 -6.25 2.75
CA GLY A 26 9.08 -5.89 3.45
C GLY A 26 10.21 -5.89 2.42
N ASP A 27 11.06 -4.86 2.46
CA ASP A 27 12.00 -4.47 1.41
C ASP A 27 12.62 -5.72 0.73
N VAL A 28 12.13 -6.06 -0.47
CA VAL A 28 12.56 -7.26 -1.21
C VAL A 28 14.07 -7.21 -1.46
N LEU A 29 14.63 -6.00 -1.47
CA LEU A 29 16.05 -5.74 -1.55
C LEU A 29 16.80 -6.12 -0.25
N GLU A 30 16.20 -5.86 0.91
CA GLU A 30 16.70 -6.30 2.23
C GLU A 30 16.64 -7.83 2.34
N THR A 31 15.54 -8.44 1.89
CA THR A 31 15.40 -9.91 1.84
C THR A 31 16.45 -10.56 0.92
N LEU A 32 16.73 -9.94 -0.23
CA LEU A 32 17.79 -10.39 -1.13
C LEU A 32 19.17 -10.26 -0.48
N HIS A 33 19.42 -9.13 0.18
CA HIS A 33 20.68 -8.87 0.88
C HIS A 33 20.95 -9.92 1.97
N ASP A 34 19.97 -10.12 2.86
CA ASP A 34 20.06 -11.11 3.94
C ASP A 34 20.22 -12.55 3.41
N GLY A 35 19.54 -12.88 2.32
CA GLY A 35 19.67 -14.18 1.67
C GLY A 35 21.05 -14.40 1.05
N VAL A 36 21.66 -13.38 0.44
CA VAL A 36 23.03 -13.46 -0.10
C VAL A 36 24.03 -13.65 1.03
N ASP A 37 23.87 -12.94 2.14
CA ASP A 37 24.71 -13.09 3.33
C ASP A 37 24.59 -14.50 3.95
N ALA A 38 23.35 -15.01 4.05
CA ALA A 38 23.09 -16.36 4.54
C ALA A 38 23.71 -17.44 3.63
N LEU A 39 23.63 -17.27 2.30
CA LEU A 39 24.27 -18.17 1.34
C LEU A 39 25.80 -18.14 1.48
N ALA A 40 26.39 -16.96 1.63
CA ALA A 40 27.83 -16.82 1.81
C ALA A 40 28.32 -17.51 3.09
N LEU A 41 27.56 -17.37 4.20
CA LEU A 41 27.81 -18.08 5.45
C LEU A 41 27.70 -19.60 5.28
N ALA A 42 26.64 -20.09 4.62
CA ALA A 42 26.43 -21.51 4.38
C ALA A 42 27.55 -22.12 3.52
N MET A 43 28.00 -21.41 2.48
CA MET A 43 29.14 -21.83 1.65
C MET A 43 30.46 -21.79 2.43
N PHE A 44 30.66 -20.82 3.32
CA PHE A 44 31.84 -20.78 4.17
C PHE A 44 31.87 -21.95 5.16
N GLU A 45 30.74 -22.24 5.82
CA GLU A 45 30.60 -23.38 6.71
C GLU A 45 30.78 -24.72 5.97
N ALA A 46 30.27 -24.82 4.73
CA ALA A 46 30.51 -25.94 3.82
C ALA A 46 32.01 -26.27 3.71
N VAL A 47 32.77 -25.25 3.31
CA VAL A 47 34.19 -25.37 3.02
C VAL A 47 34.98 -25.62 4.29
N ARG A 48 34.54 -25.10 5.44
CA ARG A 48 35.16 -25.34 6.75
C ARG A 48 34.91 -26.75 7.29
N GLN A 49 33.75 -27.34 7.02
CA GLN A 49 33.41 -28.70 7.48
C GLN A 49 34.15 -29.79 6.70
N LEU A 50 34.47 -29.54 5.42
CA LEU A 50 35.24 -30.45 4.55
C LEU A 50 36.60 -30.92 5.14
N PRO A 51 37.48 -30.04 5.67
CA PRO A 51 38.78 -30.43 6.21
C PRO A 51 38.77 -30.81 7.71
N SER A 52 37.70 -30.55 8.47
CA SER A 52 37.68 -30.72 9.94
C SER A 52 37.23 -32.11 10.41
N GLN A 53 36.76 -32.97 9.52
CA GLN A 53 36.54 -34.37 9.84
C GLN A 53 37.88 -35.10 9.76
N GLY A 54 38.52 -35.33 10.92
CA GLY A 54 39.73 -36.16 11.02
C GLY A 54 39.54 -37.51 10.32
N ALA A 55 40.63 -38.19 9.98
CA ALA A 55 40.67 -39.41 9.14
C ALA A 55 39.73 -40.57 9.54
N GLU A 56 38.95 -40.46 10.62
CA GLU A 56 38.01 -41.46 11.13
C GLU A 56 36.54 -41.31 10.70
N ALA A 57 36.11 -40.17 10.14
CA ALA A 57 34.75 -40.10 9.60
C ALA A 57 34.64 -40.98 8.34
N ASP A 58 33.69 -41.91 8.34
CA ASP A 58 33.40 -42.84 7.25
C ASP A 58 33.22 -42.06 5.93
N VAL A 59 33.83 -42.57 4.86
CA VAL A 59 33.88 -41.88 3.56
C VAL A 59 32.47 -41.65 3.01
N GLU A 60 31.55 -42.59 3.27
CA GLU A 60 30.16 -42.45 2.85
C GLU A 60 29.44 -41.37 3.65
N GLN A 61 29.69 -41.28 4.95
CA GLN A 61 29.10 -40.26 5.82
C GLN A 61 29.57 -38.84 5.47
N ARG A 62 30.84 -38.69 5.05
CA ARG A 62 31.34 -37.41 4.49
C ARG A 62 30.67 -37.07 3.17
N ARG A 63 30.52 -38.05 2.29
CA ARG A 63 29.90 -37.86 0.98
C ARG A 63 28.44 -37.44 1.11
N GLU A 64 27.68 -38.09 1.99
CA GLU A 64 26.29 -37.72 2.29
C GLU A 64 26.18 -36.29 2.84
N GLN A 65 27.09 -35.88 3.72
CA GLN A 65 27.13 -34.51 4.24
C GLN A 65 27.47 -33.50 3.15
N ILE A 66 28.43 -33.80 2.27
CA ILE A 66 28.77 -32.95 1.13
C ILE A 66 27.58 -32.82 0.18
N ASP A 67 26.91 -33.92 -0.14
CA ASP A 67 25.76 -33.94 -1.04
C ASP A 67 24.58 -33.16 -0.44
N SER A 68 24.31 -33.33 0.86
CA SER A 68 23.28 -32.57 1.59
C SER A 68 23.56 -31.07 1.58
N LEU A 69 24.82 -30.70 1.76
CA LEU A 69 25.21 -29.31 1.92
C LEU A 69 25.32 -28.60 0.56
N ALA A 70 25.80 -29.30 -0.47
CA ALA A 70 25.70 -28.87 -1.86
C ALA A 70 24.24 -28.67 -2.30
N LYS A 71 23.33 -29.58 -1.90
CA LYS A 71 21.90 -29.44 -2.18
C LYS A 71 21.31 -28.21 -1.49
N SER A 72 21.65 -27.97 -0.22
CA SER A 72 21.20 -26.79 0.53
C SER A 72 21.65 -25.48 -0.14
N VAL A 73 22.93 -25.38 -0.56
CA VAL A 73 23.46 -24.21 -1.28
C VAL A 73 22.73 -23.99 -2.60
N VAL A 74 22.44 -25.07 -3.34
CA VAL A 74 21.72 -24.99 -4.62
C VAL A 74 20.27 -24.52 -4.42
N ASP A 75 19.59 -25.00 -3.38
CA ASP A 75 18.21 -24.62 -3.12
C ASP A 75 18.11 -23.15 -2.64
N GLN A 76 19.03 -22.70 -1.77
CA GLN A 76 19.15 -21.28 -1.39
C GLN A 76 19.48 -20.37 -2.59
N ALA A 77 20.33 -20.81 -3.52
CA ALA A 77 20.63 -20.05 -4.72
C ALA A 77 19.43 -19.94 -5.68
N LYS A 78 18.53 -20.94 -5.69
CA LYS A 78 17.27 -20.86 -6.46
C LYS A 78 16.30 -19.87 -5.83
N GLU A 79 16.13 -19.91 -4.52
CA GLU A 79 15.28 -18.94 -3.79
C GLU A 79 15.75 -17.50 -4.05
N LEU A 80 17.06 -17.24 -3.94
CA LEU A 80 17.63 -15.93 -4.27
C LEU A 80 17.37 -15.50 -5.71
N ARG A 81 17.40 -16.46 -6.65
CA ARG A 81 17.11 -16.17 -8.05
C ARG A 81 15.65 -15.80 -8.27
N GLU A 82 14.73 -16.43 -7.56
CA GLU A 82 13.31 -16.07 -7.58
C GLU A 82 13.12 -14.65 -7.02
N THR A 83 13.82 -14.28 -5.94
CA THR A 83 13.81 -12.90 -5.41
C THR A 83 14.34 -11.88 -6.43
N VAL A 84 15.40 -12.21 -7.17
CA VAL A 84 15.93 -11.34 -8.25
C VAL A 84 14.92 -11.20 -9.40
N ASP A 85 14.22 -12.28 -9.77
CA ASP A 85 13.22 -12.23 -10.84
C ASP A 85 11.99 -11.39 -10.41
N ILE A 86 11.62 -11.40 -9.12
CA ILE A 86 10.62 -10.48 -8.55
C ILE A 86 11.07 -9.02 -8.69
N LEU A 87 12.30 -8.69 -8.28
CA LEU A 87 12.84 -7.32 -8.40
C LEU A 87 12.86 -6.81 -9.84
N ARG A 88 13.20 -7.68 -10.80
CA ARG A 88 13.14 -7.35 -12.24
C ARG A 88 11.72 -7.10 -12.73
N SER A 89 10.74 -7.81 -12.19
CA SER A 89 9.34 -7.58 -12.55
C SER A 89 8.80 -6.25 -12.02
N LEU A 90 9.43 -5.71 -10.96
CA LEU A 90 9.15 -4.40 -10.38
C LEU A 90 9.90 -3.26 -11.10
N GLU A 91 10.74 -3.58 -12.10
CA GLU A 91 11.53 -2.61 -12.85
C GLU A 91 10.64 -1.79 -13.79
N ALA A 92 9.95 -0.79 -13.23
CA ALA A 92 9.41 0.31 -14.01
C ALA A 92 10.57 1.23 -14.40
N SER A 93 10.60 1.67 -15.66
CA SER A 93 11.59 2.66 -16.07
C SER A 93 11.39 3.97 -15.28
N PRO A 94 12.45 4.76 -15.03
CA PRO A 94 12.31 6.04 -14.33
C PRO A 94 11.25 6.96 -14.97
N GLY A 95 11.08 6.88 -16.29
CA GLY A 95 10.05 7.64 -17.01
C GLY A 95 8.61 7.16 -16.73
N GLU A 96 8.40 5.86 -16.54
CA GLU A 96 7.09 5.31 -16.15
C GLU A 96 6.76 5.65 -14.71
N GLN A 97 7.76 5.58 -13.81
CA GLN A 97 7.62 6.00 -12.42
C GLN A 97 7.28 7.50 -12.32
N ASP A 98 7.99 8.36 -13.04
CA ASP A 98 7.72 9.80 -13.09
C ASP A 98 6.33 10.11 -13.67
N ALA A 99 5.91 9.38 -14.71
CA ALA A 99 4.60 9.56 -15.31
C ALA A 99 3.48 9.18 -14.34
N GLU A 100 3.66 8.08 -13.60
CA GLU A 100 2.71 7.61 -12.59
C GLU A 100 2.65 8.56 -11.39
N LEU A 101 3.78 9.09 -10.93
CA LEU A 101 3.82 10.14 -9.90
C LEU A 101 3.05 11.39 -10.32
N ARG A 102 3.28 11.87 -11.54
CA ARG A 102 2.53 13.03 -12.07
C ARG A 102 1.03 12.75 -12.19
N ARG A 103 0.65 11.52 -12.58
CA ARG A 103 -0.76 11.09 -12.64
C ARG A 103 -1.39 11.12 -11.25
N LEU A 104 -0.72 10.53 -10.27
CA LEU A 104 -1.17 10.49 -8.88
C LEU A 104 -1.29 11.88 -8.27
N ASP A 105 -0.30 12.76 -8.49
CA ASP A 105 -0.34 14.16 -8.05
C ASP A 105 -1.55 14.89 -8.63
N GLY A 106 -1.84 14.68 -9.92
CA GLY A 106 -3.02 15.23 -10.57
C GLY A 106 -4.33 14.75 -9.94
N GLU A 107 -4.46 13.46 -9.68
CA GLU A 107 -5.65 12.88 -9.02
C GLU A 107 -5.81 13.33 -7.57
N LEU A 108 -4.70 13.56 -6.88
CA LEU A 108 -4.70 14.05 -5.51
C LEU A 108 -5.18 15.50 -5.47
N GLU A 109 -4.75 16.33 -6.42
CA GLU A 109 -5.18 17.73 -6.50
C GLU A 109 -6.66 17.86 -6.90
N THR A 110 -7.15 17.04 -7.84
CA THR A 110 -8.59 17.03 -8.18
C THR A 110 -9.43 16.61 -6.97
N LYS A 111 -9.05 15.54 -6.27
CA LYS A 111 -9.74 15.13 -5.04
C LYS A 111 -9.71 16.19 -3.94
N ARG A 112 -8.58 16.91 -3.79
CA ARG A 112 -8.49 18.04 -2.84
C ARG A 112 -9.47 19.16 -3.19
N LEU A 113 -9.61 19.49 -4.47
CA LEU A 113 -10.57 20.50 -4.93
C LEU A 113 -12.02 20.07 -4.68
N GLU A 114 -12.36 18.81 -4.99
CA GLU A 114 -13.68 18.24 -4.73
C GLU A 114 -14.02 18.27 -3.23
N LEU A 115 -13.08 17.88 -2.36
CA LEU A 115 -13.23 17.94 -0.91
C LEU A 115 -13.42 19.38 -0.40
N ARG A 116 -12.69 20.35 -0.96
CA ARG A 116 -12.89 21.77 -0.63
C ARG A 116 -14.27 22.27 -1.06
N SER A 117 -14.76 21.87 -2.24
CA SER A 117 -16.08 22.25 -2.73
C SER A 117 -17.18 21.68 -1.84
N THR A 118 -17.12 20.38 -1.56
CA THR A 118 -18.10 19.70 -0.68
C THR A 118 -18.07 20.26 0.73
N LEU A 119 -16.89 20.57 1.29
CA LEU A 119 -16.79 21.23 2.59
C LEU A 119 -17.43 22.63 2.58
N SER A 120 -17.21 23.40 1.52
CA SER A 120 -17.81 24.74 1.37
C SER A 120 -19.34 24.69 1.27
N GLU A 121 -19.87 23.71 0.55
CA GLU A 121 -21.32 23.48 0.46
C GLU A 121 -21.91 23.08 1.82
N ALA A 122 -21.28 22.14 2.52
CA ALA A 122 -21.68 21.73 3.86
C ALA A 122 -21.68 22.91 4.84
N GLN A 123 -20.68 23.80 4.78
CA GLN A 123 -20.64 25.00 5.61
C GLN A 123 -21.78 25.98 5.31
N LYS A 124 -22.18 26.13 4.04
CA LYS A 124 -23.33 26.98 3.67
C LYS A 124 -24.62 26.40 4.24
N GLU A 125 -24.81 25.10 4.10
CA GLU A 125 -26.00 24.41 4.60
C GLU A 125 -26.10 24.47 6.13
N LEU A 126 -24.96 24.35 6.82
CA LEU A 126 -24.88 24.55 8.28
C LEU A 126 -25.31 25.97 8.68
N ARG A 127 -24.79 27.00 8.00
CA ARG A 127 -25.19 28.40 8.27
C ARG A 127 -26.68 28.63 8.05
N VAL A 128 -27.25 28.06 6.99
CA VAL A 128 -28.71 28.13 6.76
C VAL A 128 -29.45 27.48 7.92
N SER A 129 -29.01 26.30 8.36
CA SER A 129 -29.60 25.61 9.50
C SER A 129 -29.53 26.44 10.78
N ASP A 130 -28.38 27.05 11.10
CA ASP A 130 -28.21 27.93 12.26
C ASP A 130 -29.18 29.12 12.21
N THR A 131 -29.29 29.79 11.06
CA THR A 131 -30.23 30.93 10.92
C THR A 131 -31.69 30.54 11.08
N LEU A 132 -32.08 29.35 10.64
CA LEU A 132 -33.43 28.82 10.83
C LEU A 132 -33.70 28.51 12.30
N ILE A 133 -32.76 27.87 12.98
CA ILE A 133 -32.85 27.55 14.42
C ILE A 133 -32.98 28.84 15.24
N ASP A 134 -32.17 29.86 14.95
CA ASP A 134 -32.25 31.17 15.59
C ASP A 134 -33.62 31.85 15.34
N GLY A 135 -34.13 31.75 14.12
CA GLY A 135 -35.44 32.27 13.75
C GLY A 135 -36.58 31.62 14.54
N ILE A 136 -36.58 30.29 14.62
CA ILE A 136 -37.56 29.52 15.39
C ILE A 136 -37.47 29.86 16.87
N SER A 137 -36.25 29.92 17.42
CA SER A 137 -36.02 30.25 18.83
C SER A 137 -36.56 31.64 19.20
N ARG A 138 -36.36 32.64 18.33
CA ARG A 138 -36.94 33.98 18.50
C ARG A 138 -38.46 33.97 18.43
N ALA A 139 -39.04 33.25 17.46
CA ALA A 139 -40.49 33.16 17.29
C ALA A 139 -41.15 32.48 18.51
N MET A 140 -40.55 31.42 19.03
CA MET A 140 -41.02 30.76 20.26
C MET A 140 -40.99 31.71 21.46
N CYS A 141 -39.89 32.43 21.67
CA CYS A 141 -39.79 33.40 22.77
C CYS A 141 -40.84 34.52 22.66
N GLN A 142 -41.12 35.01 21.45
CA GLN A 142 -42.19 35.99 21.24
C GLN A 142 -43.58 35.42 21.52
N ARG A 143 -43.83 34.18 21.09
CA ARG A 143 -45.09 33.48 21.37
C ARG A 143 -45.30 33.28 22.86
N ASP A 144 -44.29 32.82 23.58
CA ASP A 144 -44.38 32.58 25.03
C ASP A 144 -44.66 33.89 25.78
N LYS A 145 -43.99 34.99 25.41
CA LYS A 145 -44.28 36.35 25.94
C LYS A 145 -45.71 36.80 25.64
N ALA A 146 -46.22 36.52 24.44
CA ALA A 146 -47.59 36.87 24.07
C ALA A 146 -48.63 36.06 24.88
N VAL A 147 -48.35 34.78 25.14
CA VAL A 147 -49.19 33.92 25.99
C VAL A 147 -49.20 34.42 27.43
N GLU A 148 -48.04 34.76 28.00
CA GLU A 148 -47.93 35.36 29.33
C GLU A 148 -48.71 36.67 29.42
N ALA A 149 -48.55 37.57 28.44
CA ALA A 149 -49.28 38.83 28.39
C ALA A 149 -50.80 38.65 28.30
N SER A 150 -51.28 37.61 27.58
CA SER A 150 -52.72 37.29 27.51
C SER A 150 -53.28 36.62 28.76
N SER A 151 -52.42 36.07 29.61
CA SER A 151 -52.80 35.33 30.83
C SER A 151 -52.71 36.20 32.09
N ALA A 152 -52.27 37.45 31.98
CA ALA A 152 -52.21 38.39 33.10
C ALA A 152 -53.64 38.82 33.51
N PRO A 153 -54.00 38.77 34.80
CA PRO A 153 -55.32 39.21 35.26
C PRO A 153 -55.48 40.73 35.12
N LEU A 154 -56.67 41.15 34.68
CA LEU A 154 -57.11 42.55 34.56
C LEU A 154 -57.21 43.26 35.93
#